data_AF-A0A967Q858-F1
#
_entry.id   AF-A0A967Q858-F1
#
_cell.length_a   1.000
_cell.length_b   1.000
_cell.length_c   1.000
_cell.angle_alpha   90.00
_cell.angle_beta   90.00
_cell.angle_gamma   90.00
#
_symmetry.space_group_name_H-M   'P 1'
#
loop_
_entity.id
_entity.type
_entity.pdbx_description
1 polymer ?
#
loop_
_entity_poly.entity_id
_entity_poly.type
_entity_poly.pdbx_seq_one_letter_code
_entity_poly.pdbx_strand_id
1 'polypeptide(L)' 'MPEPLILAYIVILGLALGSFLNVCIVRLPADKSILRPRSACPRCGYELSWYENIPVFSYLVLRGRCRSCRN' A
#
# COMPACT_ATOMS: atom_id res chain seq x y z
N MET A 1 -25.40 16.86 12.79
CA MET A 1 -24.79 16.71 11.44
C MET A 1 -23.35 16.24 11.58
N PRO A 2 -23.09 14.94 11.85
CA PRO A 2 -21.75 14.36 11.87
C PRO A 2 -21.23 13.98 10.45
N GLU A 3 -21.64 14.71 9.42
CA GLU A 3 -21.50 14.34 7.99
C GLU A 3 -20.04 14.13 7.55
N PRO A 4 -19.09 15.06 7.78
CA PRO A 4 -17.74 14.92 7.22
C PRO A 4 -16.87 13.92 8.00
N LEU A 5 -17.12 13.75 9.30
CA LEU A 5 -16.30 12.90 10.16
C LEU A 5 -16.58 11.42 9.87
N ILE A 6 -17.85 11.06 9.71
CA ILE A 6 -18.26 9.71 9.31
C ILE A 6 -17.70 9.39 7.92
N LEU A 7 -17.81 10.33 6.96
CA LEU A 7 -17.28 10.13 5.61
C LEU A 7 -15.76 9.93 5.62
N ALA A 8 -15.02 10.76 6.36
CA ALA A 8 -13.57 10.63 6.51
C ALA A 8 -13.19 9.28 7.12
N TYR A 9 -13.92 8.82 8.14
CA TYR A 9 -13.70 7.52 8.76
C TYR A 9 -13.90 6.37 7.75
N ILE A 10 -14.99 6.38 7.00
CA ILE A 10 -15.27 5.36 5.98
C ILE A 10 -14.18 5.35 4.90
N VAL A 11 -13.73 6.52 4.43
CA VAL A 11 -12.67 6.63 3.41
C VAL A 11 -11.35 6.09 3.93
N ILE A 12 -10.93 6.47 5.14
CA ILE A 12 -9.68 5.99 5.74
C ILE A 12 -9.74 4.47 5.93
N LEU A 13 -10.85 3.95 6.46
CA LEU A 13 -11.05 2.53 6.67
C LEU A 13 -11.05 1.76 5.34
N GLY A 14 -11.73 2.29 4.32
CA GLY A 14 -11.77 1.70 2.97
C GLY A 14 -10.39 1.66 2.32
N LEU A 15 -9.58 2.73 2.46
CA LEU A 15 -8.21 2.77 1.94
C LEU A 15 -7.30 1.77 2.67
N ALA A 16 -7.43 1.65 3.99
CA ALA A 16 -6.67 0.70 4.78
C ALA A 16 -7.03 -0.75 4.41
N LEU A 17 -8.33 -1.07 4.34
CA LEU A 17 -8.82 -2.40 3.95
C LEU A 17 -8.42 -2.73 2.50
N GLY A 18 -8.59 -1.81 1.56
CA GLY A 18 -8.20 -2.01 0.16
C GLY A 18 -6.71 -2.26 0.00
N SER A 19 -5.87 -1.52 0.73
CA SER A 19 -4.41 -1.73 0.75
C SER A 19 -4.04 -3.13 1.24
N PHE A 20 -4.65 -3.57 2.35
CA PHE A 20 -4.41 -4.89 2.92
C PHE A 20 -4.89 -6.01 1.99
N LEU A 21 -6.11 -5.88 1.44
CA LEU A 21 -6.65 -6.86 0.49
C LEU A 21 -5.78 -7.00 -0.77
N ASN A 22 -5.20 -5.91 -1.26
CA ASN A 22 -4.27 -5.96 -2.38
C ASN A 22 -3.03 -6.83 -2.07
N VAL A 23 -2.49 -6.75 -0.84
CA VAL A 23 -1.41 -7.65 -0.39
C VAL A 23 -1.89 -9.11 -0.34
N CYS A 24 -3.09 -9.35 0.20
CA CYS A 24 -3.68 -10.69 0.29
C CYS A 24 -3.88 -11.32 -1.09
N ILE A 25 -4.45 -10.59 -2.06
CA ILE A 25 -4.70 -11.08 -3.43
C ILE A 25 -3.40 -11.55 -4.10
N VAL A 26 -2.30 -10.84 -3.88
CA VAL A 26 -1.01 -11.17 -4.50
C VAL A 26 -0.29 -12.32 -3.76
N ARG A 27 -0.44 -12.43 -2.43
CA ARG A 27 0.35 -13.36 -1.61
C ARG A 27 -0.35 -14.68 -1.26
N LEU A 28 -1.67 -14.67 -1.00
CA LEU A 28 -2.43 -15.89 -0.67
C LEU A 28 -2.33 -16.98 -1.75
N PRO A 29 -2.62 -16.71 -3.04
CA PRO A 29 -2.56 -17.76 -4.06
C PRO A 29 -1.14 -18.27 -4.33
N ALA A 30 -0.12 -17.57 -3.84
CA ALA A 30 1.28 -17.94 -3.96
C ALA A 30 1.84 -18.64 -2.71
N ASP A 31 1.00 -18.95 -1.71
CA ASP A 31 1.41 -19.50 -0.40
C ASP A 31 2.52 -18.68 0.29
N LYS A 32 2.56 -17.38 0.01
CA LYS A 32 3.56 -16.47 0.57
C LYS A 32 3.04 -15.87 1.86
N SER A 33 3.94 -15.72 2.84
CA SER A 33 3.59 -15.06 4.11
C SER A 33 3.16 -13.62 3.88
N ILE A 34 2.03 -13.23 4.49
CA ILE A 34 1.50 -11.87 4.44
C ILE A 34 2.43 -10.91 5.19
N LEU A 35 3.11 -11.41 6.23
CA LEU A 35 3.99 -10.63 7.11
C LEU A 35 5.44 -10.57 6.60
N ARG A 36 5.91 -11.60 5.89
CA ARG A 36 7.31 -11.69 5.41
C ARG A 36 7.38 -12.23 3.98
N PRO A 37 8.30 -11.74 3.14
CA PRO A 37 9.20 -10.61 3.34
C PRO A 37 8.45 -9.25 3.30
N ARG A 38 9.14 -8.16 3.60
CA ARG A 38 8.59 -6.80 3.46
C ARG A 38 8.15 -6.56 2.01
N SER A 39 7.26 -5.60 1.78
CA SER A 39 6.92 -5.17 0.41
C SER A 39 8.21 -4.82 -0.33
N ALA A 40 8.46 -5.45 -1.48
CA ALA A 40 9.63 -5.16 -2.31
C ALA A 40 9.16 -4.74 -3.70
N CYS A 41 9.89 -3.82 -4.34
CA CYS A 41 9.56 -3.39 -5.68
C CYS A 41 9.77 -4.55 -6.66
N PRO A 42 8.77 -4.93 -7.48
CA PRO A 42 8.92 -6.03 -8.44
C PRO A 42 9.94 -5.73 -9.56
N ARG A 43 10.32 -4.46 -9.75
CA ARG A 43 11.22 -4.04 -10.83
C ARG A 43 12.70 -4.04 -10.42
N CYS A 44 13.02 -3.57 -9.22
CA CYS A 44 14.40 -3.41 -8.77
C CYS A 44 14.75 -4.20 -7.51
N GLY A 45 13.77 -4.88 -6.89
CA GLY A 45 13.98 -5.64 -5.66
C GLY A 45 14.18 -4.79 -4.40
N TYR A 46 14.10 -3.46 -4.48
CA TYR A 46 14.22 -2.57 -3.32
C TYR A 46 13.13 -2.86 -2.28
N GLU A 47 13.52 -3.10 -1.03
CA GLU A 47 12.59 -3.22 0.09
C GLU A 47 11.94 -1.87 0.39
N LEU A 48 10.63 -1.76 0.19
CA LEU A 48 9.88 -0.55 0.45
C LEU A 48 9.76 -0.30 1.96
N SER A 49 9.98 0.95 2.32
CA SER A 49 9.73 1.44 3.67
C SER A 49 8.22 1.52 3.94
N TRP A 50 7.83 1.53 5.21
CA TRP A 50 6.42 1.50 5.61
C TRP A 50 5.62 2.70 5.06
N TYR A 51 6.23 3.88 4.99
CA TYR A 51 5.61 5.09 4.41
C TYR A 51 5.44 5.03 2.89
N GLU A 52 6.21 4.21 2.18
CA GLU A 52 6.02 4.00 0.73
C GLU A 52 4.82 3.09 0.43
N ASN A 53 4.35 2.34 1.43
CA ASN A 53 3.12 1.54 1.34
C ASN A 53 1.85 2.32 1.70
N ILE A 54 1.94 3.62 2.04
CA ILE A 54 0.76 4.45 2.34
C ILE A 54 -0.02 4.73 1.04
N PRO A 55 -1.27 4.21 0.91
CA PRO A 55 -2.06 4.38 -0.31
C PRO A 55 -2.25 5.85 -0.65
N VAL A 56 -2.33 6.15 -1.96
CA VAL A 56 -2.56 7.50 -2.52
C VAL A 56 -1.38 8.46 -2.28
N PHE A 57 -0.93 8.66 -1.04
CA PHE A 57 0.15 9.58 -0.72
C PHE A 57 1.47 9.16 -1.37
N SER A 58 1.88 7.89 -1.21
CA SER A 58 3.14 7.42 -1.81
C SER A 58 3.07 7.41 -3.34
N TYR A 59 1.90 7.10 -3.92
CA TYR A 59 1.67 7.13 -5.36
C TYR A 59 1.82 8.54 -5.94
N LEU A 60 1.26 9.56 -5.28
CA LEU A 60 1.37 10.95 -5.70
C LEU A 60 2.82 11.46 -5.62
N VAL A 61 3.52 11.18 -4.52
CA VAL A 61 4.90 11.64 -4.31
C VAL A 61 5.89 10.91 -5.23
N LEU A 62 5.74 9.60 -5.39
CA LEU A 62 6.66 8.77 -6.17
C LEU A 62 6.23 8.60 -7.63
N ARG A 63 5.06 9.15 -8.01
CA ARG A 63 4.47 9.07 -9.35
C ARG A 63 4.37 7.63 -9.89
N GLY A 64 3.92 6.72 -9.03
CA GLY A 64 3.78 5.30 -9.37
C GLY A 64 5.09 4.54 -9.56
N ARG A 65 6.25 5.08 -9.16
CA ARG A 65 7.55 4.37 -9.16
C ARG A 65 8.03 4.11 -7.74
N CYS A 66 8.91 3.14 -7.55
CA CYS A 66 9.61 3.00 -6.28
C CYS A 66 10.68 4.10 -6.14
N ARG A 67 11.09 4.47 -4.91
CA ARG A 67 12.12 5.51 -4.71
C ARG A 67 13.44 5.18 -5.41
N SER A 68 13.85 3.91 -5.36
CA SER A 68 15.05 3.41 -6.06
C SER A 68 14.90 3.34 -7.59
N CYS A 69 13.69 3.43 -8.13
CA CYS A 69 13.39 3.38 -9.57
C CYS A 69 13.23 4.80 -10.17
N ARG A 70 13.17 5.80 -9.28
CA ARG A 70 13.02 7.21 -9.61
C ARG A 70 14.40 7.92 -9.63
N ASN A 71 15.34 7.43 -8.84
CA ASN A 71 16.77 7.65 -9.00
C ASN A 71 17.36 6.60 -9.95
#